data_AF-A0A8S2YPS4-F1
#
_entry.id   AF-A0A8S2YPS4-F1
#
_cell.length_a   1.000
_cell.length_b   1.000
_cell.length_c   1.000
_cell.angle_alpha   90.00
_cell.angle_beta   90.00
_cell.angle_gamma   90.00
#
_symmetry.space_group_name_H-M   'P 1'
#
loop_
_entity.id
_entity.type
_entity.pdbx_description
1 polymer ?
#
loop_
_entity_poly.entity_id
_entity_poly.type
_entity_poly.pdbx_seq_one_letter_code
_entity_poly.pdbx_strand_id
1 'polypeptide(L)' 'MENVPIGYEISLEQANDADLNENSRINYALKYLYEKNNDGPFEIVTKINGGLALNVIKEIDREEQDHYE' A
#
# COMPACT_ATOMS: atom_id res chain seq x y z
N MET A 1 -18.74 0.38 5.66
CA MET A 1 -18.41 -1.05 5.49
C MET A 1 -17.52 -1.41 6.65
N GLU A 2 -18.00 -2.30 7.52
CA GLU A 2 -17.42 -2.53 8.86
C GLU A 2 -16.15 -3.37 8.80
N ASN A 3 -16.06 -4.32 7.86
CA ASN A 3 -14.87 -5.14 7.62
C ASN A 3 -14.40 -5.01 6.16
N VAL A 4 -13.11 -4.76 5.97
CA VAL A 4 -12.45 -4.80 4.66
C VAL A 4 -11.89 -6.22 4.47
N PRO A 5 -12.26 -6.95 3.41
CA PRO A 5 -11.80 -8.32 3.24
C PRO A 5 -10.31 -8.38 2.92
N ILE A 6 -9.64 -9.45 3.35
CA ILE A 6 -8.30 -9.80 2.87
C ILE A 6 -8.34 -9.97 1.34
N GLY A 7 -7.35 -9.42 0.65
CA GLY A 7 -7.29 -9.34 -0.80
C GLY A 7 -7.96 -8.10 -1.39
N TYR A 8 -8.58 -7.24 -0.56
CA TYR A 8 -9.09 -5.97 -1.04
C TYR A 8 -7.94 -5.04 -1.42
N GLU A 9 -8.05 -4.42 -2.59
CA GLU A 9 -7.06 -3.48 -3.10
C GLU A 9 -7.53 -2.02 -2.95
N ILE A 10 -6.69 -1.20 -2.33
CA ILE A 10 -6.88 0.25 -2.23
C ILE A 10 -5.95 0.88 -3.27
N SER A 11 -6.52 1.52 -4.31
CA SER A 11 -5.70 2.16 -5.34
C SER A 11 -5.02 3.41 -4.79
N LEU A 12 -3.75 3.57 -5.12
CA LEU A 12 -2.94 4.73 -4.77
C LEU A 12 -2.61 5.54 -6.03
N GLU A 13 -2.38 6.84 -5.83
CA GLU A 13 -1.77 7.67 -6.85
C GLU A 13 -0.30 7.28 -7.03
N GLN A 14 0.18 7.42 -8.27
CA GLN A 14 1.55 7.12 -8.61
C GLN A 14 2.40 8.38 -8.58
N ALA A 15 3.66 8.20 -8.20
CA ALA A 15 4.65 9.22 -8.49
C ALA A 15 4.86 9.30 -10.00
N ASN A 16 5.17 10.51 -10.47
CA ASN A 16 5.46 10.78 -11.87
C ASN A 16 6.84 11.42 -11.94
N ASP A 17 7.67 10.93 -12.85
CA ASP A 17 8.98 11.48 -13.15
C ASP A 17 9.03 11.88 -14.63
N ALA A 18 9.58 13.06 -14.93
CA ALA A 18 9.56 13.64 -16.28
C ALA A 18 10.66 13.07 -17.19
N ASP A 19 11.61 12.33 -16.62
CA ASP A 19 12.67 11.70 -17.40
C ASP A 19 12.15 10.48 -18.18
N LEU A 20 13.01 9.95 -19.05
CA LEU A 20 12.67 8.85 -19.94
C LEU A 20 13.43 7.58 -19.56
N ASN A 21 12.83 6.44 -19.88
CA ASN A 21 13.41 5.11 -19.73
C ASN A 21 13.82 4.80 -18.28
N GLU A 22 15.05 4.34 -18.06
CA GLU A 22 15.51 3.95 -16.72
C GLU A 22 15.59 5.12 -15.73
N ASN A 23 15.76 6.35 -16.23
CA ASN A 23 15.84 7.53 -15.38
C ASN A 23 14.49 7.88 -14.74
N SER A 24 13.36 7.43 -15.30
CA SER A 24 12.04 7.55 -14.68
C SER A 24 11.58 6.29 -13.95
N ARG A 25 12.47 5.33 -13.67
CA ARG A 25 12.11 4.15 -12.89
C ARG A 25 11.83 4.53 -11.44
N ILE A 26 10.59 4.34 -11.01
CA ILE A 26 10.16 4.57 -9.64
C ILE A 26 10.08 3.23 -8.89
N ASN A 27 10.65 3.20 -7.68
CA ASN A 27 10.52 2.07 -6.75
C ASN A 27 9.71 2.55 -5.53
N TYR A 28 8.77 1.73 -5.10
CA TYR A 28 7.92 2.03 -3.96
C TYR A 28 8.26 1.12 -2.78
N ALA A 29 8.17 1.65 -1.57
CA ALA A 29 8.33 0.91 -0.34
C ALA A 29 7.27 1.36 0.66
N LEU A 30 6.74 0.42 1.44
CA LEU A 30 5.81 0.69 2.53
C LEU A 30 6.57 0.69 3.85
N LYS A 31 6.29 1.68 4.69
CA LYS A 31 6.83 1.78 6.05
C LYS A 31 5.71 2.18 6.97
N TYR A 32 5.58 1.48 8.08
CA TYR A 32 4.64 1.81 9.14
C TYR A 32 5.33 2.70 10.17
N LEU A 33 4.61 3.71 10.66
CA LEU A 33 5.13 4.65 11.66
C LEU A 33 5.00 4.12 13.09
N TYR A 34 3.95 3.36 13.39
CA TYR A 34 3.64 2.91 14.76
C TYR A 34 3.80 1.39 14.96
N GLU A 35 3.80 0.62 13.88
CA GLU A 35 3.90 -0.84 13.92
C GLU A 35 5.37 -1.28 14.02
N LYS A 36 5.63 -2.14 15.02
CA LYS A 36 6.96 -2.73 15.18
C LYS A 36 7.26 -3.64 13.98
N ASN A 37 8.48 -3.55 13.47
CA ASN A 37 9.02 -4.41 12.41
C ASN A 37 8.29 -4.36 11.05
N ASN A 38 7.55 -3.29 10.75
CA ASN A 38 6.75 -3.17 9.52
C ASN A 38 5.72 -4.30 9.32
N ASP A 39 5.16 -4.84 10.42
CA ASP A 39 4.25 -5.99 10.38
C ASP A 39 2.75 -5.59 10.29
N GLY A 40 2.45 -4.47 9.62
CA GLY A 40 1.07 -4.00 9.48
C GLY A 40 0.23 -4.82 8.48
N PRO A 41 -1.07 -4.52 8.35
CA PRO A 41 -2.02 -5.36 7.60
C PRO A 41 -2.01 -5.14 6.09
N PHE A 42 -1.15 -4.27 5.57
CA PHE A 42 -1.05 -3.93 4.15
C PHE A 42 0.30 -4.32 3.53
N GLU A 43 0.27 -4.65 2.25
CA GLU A 43 1.45 -4.73 1.39
C GLU A 43 1.31 -3.75 0.22
N ILE A 44 2.44 -3.21 -0.26
CA ILE A 44 2.44 -2.37 -1.46
C ILE A 44 2.62 -3.22 -2.71
N VAL A 45 1.75 -3.02 -3.70
CA VAL A 45 1.74 -3.81 -4.94
C VAL A 45 1.79 -2.88 -6.14
N THR A 46 2.70 -3.18 -7.06
CA THR A 46 2.74 -2.55 -8.39
C THR A 46 2.11 -3.48 -9.41
N LYS A 47 1.14 -2.98 -10.17
CA LYS A 47 0.39 -3.75 -11.15
C LYS A 47 1.10 -3.71 -12.51
N ILE A 48 0.88 -4.74 -13.33
CA ILE A 48 1.49 -4.86 -14.67
C ILE A 48 1.11 -3.69 -15.59
N ASN A 49 -0.10 -3.13 -15.44
CA ASN A 49 -0.55 -1.94 -16.17
C ASN A 49 0.06 -0.63 -15.62
N GLY A 50 1.03 -0.72 -14.72
CA GLY A 50 1.60 0.40 -14.01
C GLY A 50 0.58 1.03 -13.07
N GLY A 51 -0.24 0.27 -12.34
CA GLY A 51 -1.03 0.81 -11.23
C GLY A 51 -0.29 0.64 -9.89
N LEU A 52 -0.57 1.47 -8.90
CA LEU A 52 -0.10 1.30 -7.52
C LEU A 52 -1.29 1.02 -6.60
N ALA A 53 -1.15 0.07 -5.68
CA ALA A 53 -2.17 -0.22 -4.69
C ALA A 53 -1.58 -0.70 -3.37
N LEU A 54 -2.36 -0.58 -2.31
CA LEU A 54 -2.20 -1.37 -1.08
C LEU A 54 -3.13 -2.57 -1.16
N ASN A 55 -2.59 -3.75 -0.87
CA ASN A 55 -3.38 -4.97 -0.71
C ASN A 55 -3.52 -5.29 0.78
N VAL A 56 -4.73 -5.62 1.21
CA VAL A 56 -5.03 -6.04 2.59
C VAL A 56 -4.63 -7.50 2.77
N ILE A 57 -3.62 -7.76 3.58
CA ILE A 57 -3.05 -9.11 3.80
C ILE A 57 -3.39 -9.69 5.18
N LYS A 58 -3.94 -8.89 6.09
CA LYS A 58 -4.41 -9.30 7.42
C LYS A 58 -5.76 -8.67 7.71
N GLU A 59 -6.48 -9.21 8.69
CA GLU A 59 -7.71 -8.60 9.17
C GLU A 59 -7.44 -7.21 9.75
N ILE A 60 -8.38 -6.30 9.52
CA ILE A 60 -8.34 -4.92 10.02
C ILE A 60 -9.40 -4.80 11.10
N ASP A 61 -8.96 -4.65 12.34
CA ASP A 61 -9.83 -4.37 13.47
C ASP A 61 -9.90 -2.86 13.71
N ARG A 62 -11.01 -2.25 13.31
CA ARG A 62 -11.25 -0.81 13.48
C ARG A 62 -11.62 -0.41 14.91
N GLU A 63 -11.89 -1.37 15.80
CA GLU A 63 -12.09 -1.10 17.22
C GLU A 63 -10.75 -1.01 17.97
N GLU A 64 -9.75 -1.80 17.54
CA GLU A 64 -8.39 -1.73 18.09
C GLU A 64 -7.58 -0.56 17.49
N GLN A 65 -7.68 -0.35 16.16
CA GLN A 65 -6.96 0.71 15.47
C GLN A 65 -7.79 1.30 14.32
N ASP A 66 -8.19 2.56 14.47
CA ASP A 66 -9.03 3.27 13.50
C ASP A 66 -8.24 3.84 12.32
N HIS A 67 -6.95 4.16 12.52
CA HIS A 67 -6.03 4.71 11.52
C HIS A 67 -4.67 3.99 11.50
N TYR A 68 -4.16 3.73 10.30
CA TYR A 68 -2.78 3.28 10.04
C TYR A 68 -1.98 4.38 9.35
N GLU A 69 -0.78 4.69 9.87
CA GLU A 69 0.15 5.66 9.29
C GLU A 69 1.52 5.04 9.00
#